data_AF-A0A519TDZ5-F1
#
_entry.id   AF-A0A519TDZ5-F1
#
_cell.length_a   1.000
_cell.length_b   1.000
_cell.length_c   1.000
_cell.angle_alpha   90.00
_cell.angle_beta   90.00
_cell.angle_gamma   90.00
#
_symmetry.space_group_name_H-M   'P 1'
#
loop_
_entity.id
_entity.type
_entity.pdbx_description
1 polymer ?
#
loop_
_entity_poly.entity_id
_entity_poly.type
_entity_poly.pdbx_seq_one_letter_code
_entity_poly.pdbx_strand_id
1 'polypeptide(L)'
;TKAVGTFAYHLPLSDNEQQLNFGVSFGLSRDRLDLGNMRNIDFNDPSIARFNDRGSYLDGDFGVSYTSKGLTVEGAIPNMRTVFRNDDLNYANKPTFYSAVGYKFNFGEGINGISLEPKGVFRGIKNYKNLWDAGVNAKGKHWKEKIISSLS
;
A
#
# COMPACT_ATOMS: atom_id res chain seq x y z
N THR A 1 -19.58 -5.68 -6.64
CA THR A 1 -18.59 -6.58 -7.27
C THR A 1 -17.28 -5.87 -7.43
N LYS A 2 -16.15 -6.52 -7.12
CA LYS A 2 -14.79 -5.97 -7.23
C LYS A 2 -13.94 -6.86 -8.13
N ALA A 3 -13.23 -6.27 -9.08
CA ALA A 3 -12.19 -6.90 -9.90
C ALA A 3 -10.88 -6.15 -9.67
N VAL A 4 -9.76 -6.85 -9.58
CA VAL A 4 -8.43 -6.25 -9.38
C VAL A 4 -7.45 -6.90 -10.34
N GLY A 5 -6.65 -6.08 -11.03
CA GLY A 5 -5.52 -6.51 -11.81
C GLY A 5 -4.23 -5.92 -11.24
N THR A 6 -3.17 -6.72 -11.19
CA THR A 6 -1.84 -6.27 -10.74
C THR A 6 -0.80 -6.74 -11.73
N PHE A 7 0.14 -5.86 -12.05
CA PHE A 7 1.29 -6.15 -12.90
C PHE A 7 2.57 -5.72 -12.19
N ALA A 8 3.61 -6.55 -12.27
CA ALA A 8 4.91 -6.26 -11.70
C ALA A 8 6.03 -6.62 -12.68
N TYR A 9 7.09 -5.83 -12.70
CA TYR A 9 8.24 -6.02 -13.58
C TYR A 9 9.55 -5.80 -12.82
N HIS A 10 10.53 -6.67 -13.07
CA HIS A 10 11.84 -6.65 -12.42
C HIS A 10 12.90 -6.40 -13.49
N LEU A 11 13.59 -5.26 -13.39
CA LEU A 11 14.66 -4.87 -14.29
C LEU A 11 16.03 -5.04 -13.59
N PRO A 12 16.80 -6.09 -13.91
CA PRO A 12 18.17 -6.21 -13.42
C PRO A 12 19.06 -5.14 -14.08
N LEU A 13 19.82 -4.40 -13.28
CA LEU A 13 20.64 -3.26 -13.74
C LEU A 13 22.13 -3.63 -13.90
N SER A 14 22.62 -4.66 -13.21
CA SER A 14 24.02 -5.09 -13.26
C SER A 14 24.22 -6.46 -12.61
N ASP A 15 25.40 -7.07 -12.77
CA ASP A 15 25.82 -8.33 -12.11
C ASP A 15 25.94 -8.23 -10.58
N ASN A 16 25.92 -7.02 -10.02
CA ASN A 16 26.02 -6.77 -8.57
C ASN A 16 24.69 -6.89 -7.82
N GLU A 17 23.81 -7.81 -8.22
CA GLU A 17 22.50 -8.05 -7.58
C GLU A 17 21.64 -6.78 -7.47
N GLN A 18 21.76 -5.89 -8.46
CA GLN A 18 20.99 -4.65 -8.53
C GLN A 18 19.74 -4.87 -9.37
N GLN A 19 18.58 -4.57 -8.80
CA GLN A 19 17.30 -4.67 -9.50
C GLN A 19 16.43 -3.45 -9.20
N LEU A 20 15.74 -2.99 -10.23
CA LEU A 20 14.69 -2.00 -10.15
C LEU A 20 13.36 -2.71 -10.42
N ASN A 21 12.48 -2.69 -9.44
CA ASN A 21 11.19 -3.35 -9.47
C ASN A 21 10.12 -2.29 -9.63
N PHE A 22 9.16 -2.56 -10.51
CA PHE A 22 7.99 -1.72 -10.72
C PHE A 22 6.75 -2.56 -10.46
N GLY A 23 5.76 -1.97 -9.81
CA GLY A 23 4.47 -2.59 -9.54
C GLY A 23 3.37 -1.60 -9.83
N VAL A 24 2.31 -2.05 -10.49
CA VAL A 24 1.10 -1.27 -10.67
C VAL A 24 -0.11 -2.16 -10.42
N SER A 25 -1.08 -1.64 -9.68
CA SER A 25 -2.35 -2.30 -9.41
C SER A 25 -3.49 -1.40 -9.88
N PHE A 26 -4.58 -2.03 -10.34
CA PHE A 26 -5.83 -1.35 -10.66
C PHE A 26 -7.01 -2.16 -10.14
N GLY A 27 -7.92 -1.50 -9.43
CA GLY A 27 -9.18 -2.05 -8.95
C GLY A 27 -10.35 -1.42 -9.66
N LEU A 28 -11.34 -2.22 -10.02
CA LEU A 28 -12.67 -1.78 -10.43
C LEU A 28 -13.65 -2.31 -9.40
N SER A 29 -14.45 -1.43 -8.79
CA SER A 29 -15.57 -1.90 -7.97
C SER A 29 -16.84 -1.15 -8.30
N ARG A 30 -17.92 -1.93 -8.28
CA ARG A 30 -19.29 -1.50 -8.46
C ARG A 30 -20.03 -1.80 -7.18
N ASP A 31 -20.33 -0.76 -6.43
CA ASP A 31 -21.20 -0.85 -5.27
C ASP A 31 -22.64 -0.78 -5.80
N ARG A 32 -23.39 -1.88 -5.69
CA ARG A 32 -24.84 -1.89 -5.94
C ARG A 32 -25.49 -2.15 -4.60
N LEU A 33 -26.17 -1.15 -4.05
CA LEU A 33 -27.03 -1.36 -2.90
C LEU A 33 -28.27 -2.11 -3.39
N ASP A 34 -28.49 -3.30 -2.86
CA ASP A 34 -29.72 -4.04 -3.10
C ASP A 34 -30.79 -3.53 -2.13
N LEU A 35 -31.69 -2.68 -2.63
CA LEU A 35 -32.80 -2.10 -1.88
C LEU A 35 -33.99 -3.08 -1.74
N GLY A 36 -33.85 -4.33 -2.22
CA GLY A 36 -34.95 -5.30 -2.30
C GLY A 36 -35.53 -5.80 -0.97
N ASN A 37 -34.90 -5.57 0.17
CA ASN A 37 -35.32 -6.13 1.47
C ASN A 37 -35.73 -5.10 2.55
N MET A 38 -35.86 -3.82 2.22
CA MET A 38 -36.33 -2.82 3.19
C MET A 38 -37.84 -2.61 3.09
N ARG A 39 -38.59 -3.46 3.81
CA ARG A 39 -40.05 -3.43 3.96
C ARG A 39 -40.53 -2.26 4.85
N ASN A 40 -40.06 -1.02 4.64
CA ASN A 40 -40.67 0.21 5.17
C ASN A 40 -39.91 1.50 4.74
N ILE A 41 -39.89 1.86 3.45
CA ILE A 41 -39.33 3.15 3.04
C ILE A 41 -40.31 3.87 2.10
N ASP A 42 -40.68 5.07 2.52
CA ASP A 42 -41.46 6.06 1.79
C ASP A 42 -40.68 6.49 0.53
N PHE A 43 -41.28 6.31 -0.65
CA PHE A 43 -40.63 6.48 -1.95
C PHE A 43 -40.45 7.96 -2.39
N ASN A 44 -40.85 8.92 -1.55
CA ASN A 44 -40.78 10.35 -1.87
C ASN A 44 -39.56 11.10 -1.32
N ASP A 45 -38.58 10.42 -0.70
CA ASP A 45 -37.39 11.10 -0.18
C ASP A 45 -36.26 11.19 -1.23
N PRO A 46 -35.88 12.40 -1.71
CA PRO A 46 -34.83 12.61 -2.71
C PRO A 46 -33.41 12.24 -2.25
N SER A 47 -33.23 11.81 -0.99
CA SER A 47 -31.94 11.34 -0.47
C SER A 47 -31.53 9.95 -0.99
N ILE A 48 -32.48 9.08 -1.36
CA ILE A 48 -32.19 7.70 -1.79
C ILE A 48 -31.75 7.61 -3.26
N ALA A 49 -32.26 8.50 -4.12
CA ALA A 49 -31.85 8.59 -5.52
C ALA A 49 -30.37 8.99 -5.70
N ARG A 50 -29.77 9.68 -4.72
CA ARG A 50 -28.35 10.09 -4.75
C ARG A 50 -27.36 9.01 -4.28
N PHE A 51 -27.84 7.93 -3.67
CA PHE A 51 -26.98 6.83 -3.20
C PHE A 51 -26.75 5.75 -4.27
N ASN A 52 -27.70 5.59 -5.20
CA ASN A 52 -27.62 4.60 -6.29
C ASN A 52 -26.79 5.08 -7.50
N ASP A 53 -26.35 6.35 -7.49
CA ASP A 53 -25.55 6.95 -8.58
C ASP A 53 -24.05 7.03 -8.25
N ARG A 54 -23.60 6.29 -7.23
CA ARG A 54 -22.16 6.05 -6.99
C ARG A 54 -21.67 5.07 -8.06
N GLY A 55 -21.46 5.59 -9.26
CA GLY A 55 -21.00 4.86 -10.43
C GLY A 55 -19.76 3.99 -10.17
N SER A 56 -19.50 3.05 -11.09
CA SER A 56 -18.34 2.15 -11.01
C SER A 56 -17.06 2.96 -10.84
N TYR A 57 -16.22 2.59 -9.88
CA TYR A 57 -15.03 3.34 -9.55
C TYR A 57 -13.76 2.56 -9.88
N LEU A 58 -12.75 3.29 -10.35
CA LEU A 58 -11.41 2.77 -10.65
C LEU A 58 -10.43 3.25 -9.59
N ASP A 59 -9.78 2.34 -8.87
CA ASP A 59 -8.64 2.55 -7.98
C ASP A 59 -7.36 2.05 -8.65
N GLY A 60 -6.22 2.59 -8.23
CA GLY A 60 -4.94 2.05 -8.65
C GLY A 60 -3.81 2.56 -7.76
N ASP A 61 -2.78 1.74 -7.67
CA ASP A 61 -1.57 2.03 -6.91
C ASP A 61 -0.35 1.84 -7.82
N PHE A 62 0.68 2.65 -7.60
CA PHE A 62 1.96 2.50 -8.26
C PHE A 62 3.07 2.35 -7.22
N GLY A 63 4.01 1.44 -7.47
CA GLY A 63 5.14 1.18 -6.60
C GLY A 63 6.41 0.99 -7.41
N VAL A 64 7.52 1.46 -6.85
CA VAL A 64 8.87 1.23 -7.35
C VAL A 64 9.77 0.84 -6.18
N SER A 65 10.68 -0.11 -6.41
CA SER A 65 11.72 -0.42 -5.43
C SER A 65 13.05 -0.71 -6.10
N TYR A 66 14.11 -0.21 -5.49
CA TYR A 66 15.48 -0.49 -5.86
C TYR A 66 16.09 -1.38 -4.78
N THR A 67 16.72 -2.48 -5.18
CA THR A 67 17.46 -3.33 -4.23
C THR A 67 18.87 -3.62 -4.71
N SER A 68 19.84 -3.63 -3.80
CA SER A 68 21.25 -3.95 -4.07
C SER A 68 21.94 -4.57 -2.86
N LYS A 69 22.48 -5.79 -2.99
CA LYS A 69 23.34 -6.48 -1.98
C LYS A 69 22.92 -6.25 -0.51
N GLY A 70 21.62 -6.31 -0.24
CA GLY A 70 21.04 -6.10 1.11
C GLY A 70 20.32 -4.76 1.32
N LEU A 71 20.68 -3.69 0.60
CA LEU A 71 19.94 -2.42 0.63
C LEU A 71 18.64 -2.55 -0.15
N THR A 72 17.55 -2.03 0.40
CA THR A 72 16.25 -1.87 -0.26
C THR A 72 15.75 -0.45 -0.05
N VAL A 73 15.43 0.24 -1.14
CA VAL A 73 14.76 1.54 -1.13
C VAL A 73 13.48 1.37 -1.92
N GLU A 74 12.34 1.70 -1.33
CA GLU A 74 11.04 1.54 -1.96
C GLU A 74 10.20 2.82 -1.81
N GLY A 75 9.38 3.06 -2.82
CA GLY A 75 8.43 4.15 -2.88
C GLY A 75 7.13 3.63 -3.48
N ALA A 76 6.00 4.02 -2.91
CA ALA A 76 4.69 3.72 -3.46
C ALA A 76 3.76 4.91 -3.32
N ILE A 77 2.92 5.11 -4.32
CA ILE A 77 1.86 6.09 -4.34
C ILE A 77 0.56 5.30 -4.38
N PRO A 78 -0.05 5.02 -3.21
CA PRO A 78 -1.33 4.36 -3.16
C PRO A 78 -2.44 5.33 -3.52
N ASN A 79 -3.59 4.82 -3.97
CA ASN A 79 -4.80 5.59 -4.24
C ASN A 79 -4.64 6.70 -5.29
N MET A 80 -4.09 6.38 -6.47
CA MET A 80 -4.05 7.30 -7.61
C MET A 80 -5.43 7.83 -8.04
N ARG A 81 -6.52 7.22 -7.57
CA ARG A 81 -7.90 7.73 -7.73
C ARG A 81 -8.04 9.20 -7.35
N THR A 82 -7.42 9.64 -6.25
CA THR A 82 -7.54 11.02 -5.74
C THR A 82 -6.76 12.02 -6.59
N VAL A 83 -5.83 11.55 -7.44
CA VAL A 83 -5.06 12.41 -8.36
C VAL A 83 -5.85 12.73 -9.63
N PHE A 84 -6.76 11.84 -10.07
CA PHE A 84 -7.53 12.01 -11.31
C PHE A 84 -8.94 12.62 -11.14
N ARG A 85 -9.54 12.58 -9.94
CA ARG A 85 -10.83 13.25 -9.65
C ARG A 85 -10.62 14.40 -8.66
N ASN A 86 -10.69 15.64 -9.16
CA ASN A 86 -10.86 16.88 -8.39
C ASN A 86 -12.28 16.99 -7.79
N ASP A 87 -12.77 15.92 -7.17
CA ASP A 87 -14.01 16.02 -6.40
C ASP A 87 -13.62 16.20 -4.94
N ASP A 88 -13.90 17.39 -4.42
CA ASP A 88 -13.77 17.83 -3.02
C ASP A 88 -14.70 17.04 -2.06
N LEU A 89 -14.85 15.74 -2.27
CA LEU A 89 -15.55 14.86 -1.36
C LEU A 89 -14.55 14.34 -0.34
N ASN A 90 -14.50 15.07 0.78
CA ASN A 90 -13.88 14.73 2.06
C ASN A 90 -14.02 13.24 2.44
N TYR A 91 -13.16 12.38 1.90
CA TYR A 91 -12.99 11.01 2.37
C TYR A 91 -11.67 10.89 3.12
N ALA A 92 -11.80 10.60 4.40
CA ALA A 92 -10.79 10.61 5.44
C ALA A 92 -9.57 9.71 5.17
N ASN A 93 -8.42 10.14 5.69
CA ASN A 93 -7.25 9.36 6.11
C ASN A 93 -6.69 8.39 5.06
N LYS A 94 -6.37 8.89 3.86
CA LYS A 94 -5.67 8.07 2.86
C LYS A 94 -4.17 8.33 2.90
N PRO A 95 -3.33 7.28 2.88
CA PRO A 95 -1.91 7.45 2.66
C PRO A 95 -1.71 8.11 1.29
N THR A 96 -0.95 9.20 1.26
CA THR A 96 -0.67 9.98 0.03
C THR A 96 0.57 9.47 -0.67
N PHE A 97 1.56 9.05 0.10
CA PHE A 97 2.77 8.42 -0.39
C PHE A 97 3.34 7.54 0.72
N TYR A 98 4.09 6.54 0.30
CA TYR A 98 4.83 5.61 1.14
C TYR A 98 6.26 5.59 0.64
N SER A 99 7.22 5.73 1.53
CA SER A 99 8.62 5.48 1.22
C SER A 99 9.23 4.67 2.35
N ALA A 100 10.12 3.75 2.02
CA ALA A 100 10.88 3.04 3.03
C ALA A 100 12.29 2.77 2.55
N VAL A 101 13.19 2.67 3.53
CA VAL A 101 14.56 2.26 3.33
C VAL A 101 14.88 1.18 4.36
N GLY A 102 15.50 0.10 3.91
CA GLY A 102 15.94 -0.97 4.79
C GLY A 102 17.26 -1.55 4.31
N TYR A 103 17.98 -2.15 5.24
CA TYR A 103 19.23 -2.83 4.92
C TYR A 103 19.25 -4.19 5.60
N LYS A 104 19.54 -5.24 4.85
CA LYS A 104 19.61 -6.61 5.35
C LYS A 104 21.07 -6.99 5.60
N PHE A 105 21.42 -7.11 6.87
CA PHE A 105 22.65 -7.71 7.33
C PHE A 105 22.48 -9.23 7.43
N ASN A 106 23.42 -9.99 6.87
CA ASN A 106 23.50 -11.43 7.07
C ASN A 106 24.77 -11.72 7.87
N PHE A 107 24.60 -12.28 9.07
CA PHE A 107 25.70 -12.66 9.95
C PHE A 107 25.82 -14.19 9.94
N GLY A 108 26.93 -14.68 9.38
CA GLY A 108 27.23 -16.11 9.25
C GLY A 108 26.75 -16.72 7.93
N GLU A 109 27.39 -17.82 7.53
CA GLU A 109 27.06 -18.60 6.34
C GLU A 109 26.44 -19.95 6.74
N GLY A 110 25.46 -20.42 5.96
CA GLY A 110 24.84 -21.74 6.14
C GLY A 110 23.81 -21.83 7.28
N ILE A 111 23.79 -22.97 7.98
CA ILE A 111 22.70 -23.42 8.86
C ILE A 111 22.54 -22.61 10.17
N ASN A 112 23.50 -21.73 10.49
CA ASN A 112 23.49 -20.87 11.69
C ASN A 112 23.35 -19.38 11.36
N GLY A 113 23.05 -19.03 10.10
CA GLY A 113 22.94 -17.64 9.67
C GLY A 113 21.83 -16.89 10.41
N ILE A 114 22.15 -15.71 10.94
CA ILE A 114 21.20 -14.76 11.50
C ILE A 114 21.08 -13.61 10.50
N SER A 115 19.86 -13.21 10.15
CA SER A 115 19.64 -12.01 9.36
C SER A 115 18.95 -10.93 10.18
N LEU A 116 19.46 -9.71 10.07
CA LEU A 116 18.93 -8.53 10.71
C LEU A 116 18.59 -7.50 9.64
N GLU A 117 17.36 -7.01 9.66
CA GLU A 117 16.85 -6.07 8.66
C GLU A 117 16.20 -4.87 9.36
N PRO A 118 16.99 -3.86 9.74
CA PRO A 118 16.46 -2.53 10.06
C PRO A 118 15.73 -1.94 8.85
N LYS A 119 14.58 -1.32 9.11
CA LYS A 119 13.74 -0.64 8.13
C LYS A 119 13.16 0.64 8.73
N GLY A 120 13.41 1.75 8.07
CA GLY A 120 12.72 3.02 8.29
C GLY A 120 11.62 3.18 7.25
N VAL A 121 10.46 3.67 7.67
CA VAL A 121 9.29 3.90 6.83
C VAL A 121 8.79 5.31 7.08
N PHE A 122 8.49 6.02 6.00
CA PHE A 122 7.90 7.34 6.02
C PHE A 122 6.62 7.34 5.20
N ARG A 123 5.51 7.74 5.81
CA ARG A 123 4.18 7.69 5.19
C ARG A 123 3.48 9.03 5.37
N GLY A 124 3.12 9.66 4.25
CA GLY A 124 2.25 10.83 4.28
C GLY A 124 0.79 10.40 4.42
N ILE A 125 0.03 11.08 5.27
CA ILE A 125 -1.42 10.84 5.42
C ILE A 125 -2.14 12.16 5.15
N LYS A 126 -3.11 12.15 4.25
CA LYS A 126 -3.92 13.34 3.95
C LYS A 126 -4.64 13.79 5.23
N ASN A 127 -4.51 15.08 5.57
CA ASN A 127 -5.08 15.74 6.75
C ASN A 127 -4.48 15.34 8.12
N TYR A 128 -3.33 14.67 8.15
CA TYR A 128 -2.62 14.32 9.39
C TYR A 128 -1.11 14.64 9.29
N LYS A 129 -0.42 14.68 10.43
CA LYS A 129 1.04 14.74 10.47
C LYS A 129 1.62 13.49 9.80
N ASN A 130 2.72 13.66 9.07
CA ASN A 130 3.42 12.54 8.45
C ASN A 130 3.88 11.54 9.51
N LEU A 131 3.74 10.25 9.21
CA LEU A 131 4.10 9.18 10.12
C LEU A 131 5.51 8.68 9.82
N TRP A 132 6.33 8.60 10.86
CA TRP A 132 7.66 7.99 10.82
C TRP A 132 7.64 6.70 11.62
N ASP A 133 7.94 5.59 10.97
CA ASP A 133 8.07 4.30 11.63
C ASP A 133 9.51 3.78 11.45
N ALA A 134 10.02 3.14 12.48
CA ALA A 134 11.28 2.42 12.43
C ALA A 134 11.11 1.05 13.07
N GLY A 135 11.66 0.02 12.45
CA GLY A 135 11.59 -1.33 12.98
C GLY A 135 12.79 -2.15 12.57
N VAL A 136 12.99 -3.23 13.29
CA VAL A 136 14.04 -4.20 13.00
C VAL A 136 13.41 -5.58 12.92
N ASN A 137 13.73 -6.30 11.86
CA ASN A 137 13.31 -7.67 11.67
C ASN A 137 14.51 -8.59 11.87
N ALA A 138 14.44 -9.47 12.87
CA ALA A 138 15.45 -10.48 13.13
C ALA A 138 14.91 -11.85 12.73
N LYS A 139 15.64 -12.56 11.86
CA LYS A 139 15.31 -13.93 11.47
C LYS A 139 16.50 -14.83 11.78
N GLY A 140 16.27 -15.80 12.67
CA GLY A 140 17.15 -16.94 12.92
C GLY A 140 16.42 -18.26 12.64
N LYS A 141 17.16 -19.36 12.57
CA LYS A 141 16.62 -20.70 12.25
C LYS A 141 15.48 -21.17 13.16
N HIS A 142 15.45 -20.75 14.43
CA HIS A 142 14.47 -21.20 15.41
C HIS A 142 13.53 -20.11 15.95
N TRP A 143 13.72 -18.84 15.55
CA TRP A 143 12.96 -17.72 16.12
C TRP A 143 12.78 -16.62 15.06
N LYS A 144 11.55 -16.12 14.92
CA LYS A 144 11.22 -14.92 14.13
C LYS A 144 10.66 -13.88 15.09
N GLU A 145 11.35 -12.75 15.21
CA GLU A 145 10.88 -11.63 16.02
C GLU A 145 10.89 -10.33 15.19
N LYS A 146 9.81 -9.56 15.35
CA LYS A 146 9.62 -8.28 14.67
C LYS A 146 9.36 -7.21 15.72
N ILE A 147 10.28 -6.27 15.84
CA ILE A 147 10.12 -5.12 16.74
C ILE A 147 9.81 -3.90 15.86
N ILE A 148 8.65 -3.28 16.09
CA ILE A 148 8.20 -2.09 15.36
C ILE A 148 8.01 -0.97 16.38
N SER A 149 8.60 0.19 16.11
CA SER A 149 8.37 1.44 16.84
C SER A 149 7.85 2.50 15.88
N SER A 150 6.75 3.16 16.24
CA SER A 150 6.15 4.25 15.47
C SER A 150 6.27 5.56 16.24
N LEU A 151 6.70 6.64 15.59
CA LEU A 151 6.78 7.99 16.15
C LEU A 151 5.80 8.92 15.41
N SER A 152 5.01 9.69 16.18
CA SER A 152 3.93 10.60 15.69
C SER A 152 4.32 12.07 15.69
#